data_AF-A0A932XAZ2-F1
#
_entry.id   AF-A0A932XAZ2-F1
#
_cell.length_a   1.000
_cell.length_b   1.000
_cell.length_c   1.000
_cell.angle_alpha   90.00
_cell.angle_beta   90.00
_cell.angle_gamma   90.00
#
_symmetry.space_group_name_H-M   'P 1'
#
loop_
_entity.id
_entity.type
_entity.pdbx_description
1 polymer ?
#
loop_
_entity_poly.entity_id
_entity_poly.type
_entity_poly.pdbx_seq_one_letter_code
_entity_poly.pdbx_strand_id
1 'polypeptide(L)'
;MATVSIDQQLAAAQLALSNARTDADLSGPLADLGYDAARLDEGWGLYQAAVAAQQRQSQEYGEQYSASDAFGAAWEAAQADYSRYVKVARIALKGERGASAALDLDGPRKRPLAGWLAQARQFYTNALADESVLAALTRFGVSQEKLVAGQTQVAVVEGLAATQKKETGEAQQATQDRDAALEALDEWMGDFLAIARIALEENPQWLEKMGVLARS
;
A
#
# COMPACT_ATOMS: atom_id res chain seq x y z
N MET A 1 -2.22 -19.57 -22.21
CA MET A 1 -2.89 -20.30 -21.11
C MET A 1 -3.31 -19.26 -20.10
N ALA A 2 -4.56 -19.27 -19.63
CA ALA A 2 -4.97 -18.32 -18.60
C ALA A 2 -4.15 -18.59 -17.33
N THR A 3 -3.53 -17.55 -16.78
CA THR A 3 -2.85 -17.62 -15.47
C THR A 3 -3.92 -17.91 -14.43
N VAL A 4 -3.72 -18.98 -13.65
CA VAL A 4 -4.58 -19.33 -12.51
C VAL A 4 -4.50 -18.18 -11.50
N SER A 5 -5.63 -17.78 -10.90
CA SER A 5 -5.61 -16.73 -9.87
C SER A 5 -5.00 -17.25 -8.56
N ILE A 6 -4.46 -16.35 -7.74
CA ILE A 6 -3.92 -16.70 -6.40
C ILE A 6 -5.01 -17.41 -5.56
N ASP A 7 -6.25 -16.94 -5.61
CA ASP A 7 -7.36 -17.58 -4.89
C ASP A 7 -7.63 -19.01 -5.37
N GLN A 8 -7.54 -19.26 -6.68
CA GLN A 8 -7.69 -20.59 -7.25
C GLN A 8 -6.54 -21.52 -6.85
N GLN A 9 -5.31 -21.00 -6.83
CA GLN A 9 -4.11 -21.71 -6.40
C GLN A 9 -4.20 -22.11 -4.91
N LEU A 10 -4.56 -21.17 -4.04
CA LEU A 10 -4.74 -21.41 -2.61
C LEU A 10 -5.90 -22.39 -2.35
N ALA A 11 -7.02 -22.28 -3.08
CA ALA A 11 -8.14 -23.20 -2.95
C ALA A 11 -7.77 -24.63 -3.39
N ALA A 12 -7.00 -24.78 -4.46
CA ALA A 12 -6.51 -26.08 -4.92
C ALA A 12 -5.55 -26.72 -3.90
N ALA A 13 -4.60 -25.94 -3.36
CA ALA A 13 -3.69 -26.41 -2.32
C ALA A 13 -4.45 -26.84 -1.06
N GLN A 14 -5.42 -26.04 -0.62
CA GLN A 14 -6.26 -26.35 0.53
C GLN A 14 -6.96 -27.71 0.36
N LEU A 15 -7.62 -27.93 -0.78
CA LEU A 15 -8.36 -29.16 -1.06
C LEU A 15 -7.44 -30.39 -1.06
N ALA A 16 -6.31 -30.30 -1.76
CA ALA A 16 -5.37 -31.41 -1.88
C ALA A 16 -4.77 -31.78 -0.52
N LEU A 17 -4.30 -30.78 0.23
CA LEU A 17 -3.70 -30.97 1.56
C LEU A 17 -4.71 -31.42 2.61
N SER A 18 -5.93 -30.86 2.61
CA SER A 18 -6.95 -31.25 3.60
C SER A 18 -7.29 -32.73 3.43
N ASN A 19 -7.52 -33.16 2.18
CA ASN A 19 -7.93 -34.53 1.91
C ASN A 19 -6.79 -35.52 2.15
N ALA A 20 -5.56 -35.20 1.76
CA ALA A 20 -4.41 -36.05 2.05
C ALA A 20 -4.13 -36.22 3.56
N ARG A 21 -4.49 -35.24 4.39
CA ARG A 21 -4.33 -35.31 5.86
C ARG A 21 -5.45 -36.06 6.56
N THR A 22 -6.67 -36.06 6.00
CA THR A 22 -7.86 -36.58 6.70
C THR A 22 -8.42 -37.88 6.13
N ASP A 23 -8.15 -38.18 4.86
CA ASP A 23 -8.62 -39.40 4.19
C ASP A 23 -7.56 -40.50 4.29
N ALA A 24 -7.85 -41.55 5.06
CA ALA A 24 -6.93 -42.67 5.29
C ALA A 24 -6.59 -43.44 4.00
N ASP A 25 -7.50 -43.44 3.02
CA ASP A 25 -7.26 -44.07 1.72
C ASP A 25 -6.16 -43.32 0.93
N LEU A 26 -5.97 -42.03 1.22
CA LEU A 26 -4.93 -41.19 0.61
C LEU A 26 -3.65 -41.19 1.43
N SER A 27 -3.76 -41.01 2.75
CA SER A 27 -2.60 -40.79 3.61
C SER A 27 -1.67 -42.01 3.69
N GLY A 28 -2.21 -43.22 3.60
CA GLY A 28 -1.42 -44.47 3.65
C GLY A 28 -0.42 -44.57 2.48
N PRO A 29 -0.90 -44.61 1.22
CA PRO A 29 -0.02 -44.67 0.05
C PRO A 29 0.94 -43.48 -0.08
N LEU A 30 0.52 -42.28 0.35
CA LEU A 30 1.38 -41.09 0.37
C LEU A 30 2.52 -41.23 1.38
N ALA A 31 2.26 -41.80 2.56
CA ALA A 31 3.28 -42.02 3.59
C ALA A 31 4.35 -43.03 3.12
N ASP A 32 3.95 -44.06 2.35
CA ASP A 32 4.89 -45.03 1.77
C ASP A 32 5.92 -44.38 0.82
N LEU A 33 5.56 -43.23 0.23
CA LEU A 33 6.44 -42.42 -0.63
C LEU A 33 6.98 -41.16 0.05
N GLY A 34 6.96 -41.11 1.39
CA GLY A 34 7.62 -40.06 2.18
C GLY A 34 6.78 -38.82 2.48
N TYR A 35 5.49 -38.82 2.13
CA TYR A 35 4.52 -37.80 2.54
C TYR A 35 3.72 -38.28 3.76
N ASP A 36 4.44 -38.49 4.86
CA ASP A 36 3.84 -38.83 6.15
C ASP A 36 3.10 -37.62 6.78
N ALA A 37 2.48 -37.84 7.94
CA ALA A 37 1.74 -36.80 8.63
C ALA A 37 2.58 -35.54 8.91
N ALA A 38 3.88 -35.69 9.24
CA ALA A 38 4.75 -34.56 9.53
C ALA A 38 5.05 -33.75 8.26
N ARG A 39 5.32 -34.42 7.14
CA ARG A 39 5.55 -33.76 5.85
C ARG A 39 4.28 -33.08 5.33
N LEU A 40 3.10 -33.69 5.51
CA LEU A 40 1.82 -33.08 5.15
C LEU A 40 1.49 -31.86 6.03
N ASP A 41 1.87 -31.89 7.32
CA ASP A 41 1.73 -30.74 8.21
C ASP A 41 2.67 -29.58 7.83
N GLU A 42 3.86 -29.87 7.31
CA GLU A 42 4.76 -28.85 6.72
C GLU A 42 4.08 -28.14 5.54
N GLY A 43 3.54 -28.90 4.59
CA GLY A 43 2.80 -28.33 3.44
C GLY A 43 1.57 -27.52 3.89
N TRP A 44 0.85 -27.99 4.91
CA TRP A 44 -0.24 -27.23 5.50
C TRP A 44 0.23 -25.91 6.13
N GLY A 45 1.38 -25.90 6.80
CA GLY A 45 2.01 -24.69 7.32
C GLY A 45 2.35 -23.68 6.22
N LEU A 46 2.90 -24.14 5.09
CA LEU A 46 3.16 -23.29 3.92
C LEU A 46 1.86 -22.70 3.34
N TYR A 47 0.81 -23.51 3.23
CA TYR A 47 -0.50 -23.02 2.79
C TYR A 47 -1.05 -21.92 3.71
N GLN A 48 -0.99 -22.13 5.03
CA GLN A 48 -1.44 -21.13 6.00
C GLN A 48 -0.62 -19.84 5.93
N ALA A 49 0.70 -19.95 5.74
CA ALA A 49 1.58 -18.79 5.56
C ALA A 49 1.21 -17.99 4.29
N ALA A 50 0.98 -18.68 3.16
CA ALA A 50 0.58 -18.05 1.91
C ALA A 50 -0.79 -17.34 2.02
N VAL A 51 -1.77 -17.96 2.68
CA VAL A 51 -3.08 -17.32 2.95
C VAL A 51 -2.90 -16.06 3.82
N ALA A 52 -2.12 -16.13 4.88
CA ALA A 52 -1.88 -14.99 5.76
C ALA A 52 -1.16 -13.85 5.02
N ALA A 53 -0.18 -14.18 4.17
CA ALA A 53 0.54 -13.19 3.37
C ALA A 53 -0.36 -12.53 2.32
N GLN A 54 -1.24 -13.28 1.65
CA GLN A 54 -2.24 -12.74 0.72
C GLN A 54 -3.22 -11.79 1.41
N GLN A 55 -3.68 -12.13 2.62
CA GLN A 55 -4.57 -11.28 3.42
C GLN A 55 -3.86 -10.00 3.85
N ARG A 56 -2.62 -10.11 4.36
CA ARG A 56 -1.82 -8.95 4.74
C ARG A 56 -1.59 -8.02 3.54
N GLN A 57 -1.18 -8.55 2.39
CA GLN A 57 -0.99 -7.74 1.20
C GLN A 57 -2.28 -7.00 0.78
N SER A 58 -3.44 -7.64 0.88
CA SER A 58 -4.73 -6.99 0.60
C SER A 58 -5.02 -5.84 1.58
N GLN A 59 -4.69 -6.02 2.86
CA GLN A 59 -4.83 -4.98 3.89
C GLN A 59 -3.92 -3.79 3.60
N GLU A 60 -2.62 -4.03 3.39
CA GLU A 60 -1.62 -2.98 3.16
C GLU A 60 -1.96 -2.11 1.93
N TYR A 61 -2.51 -2.71 0.86
CA TYR A 61 -2.99 -1.93 -0.28
C TYR A 61 -4.19 -1.05 0.06
N GLY A 62 -5.11 -1.52 0.91
CA GLY A 62 -6.21 -0.71 1.43
C GLY A 62 -5.73 0.49 2.24
N GLU A 63 -4.70 0.30 3.07
CA GLU A 63 -4.05 1.36 3.85
C GLU A 63 -3.33 2.36 2.94
N GLN A 64 -2.58 1.87 1.94
CA GLN A 64 -1.93 2.70 0.92
C GLN A 64 -2.91 3.58 0.14
N TYR A 65 -4.06 3.03 -0.27
CA TYR A 65 -5.09 3.78 -0.99
C TYR A 65 -5.67 4.88 -0.11
N SER A 66 -6.04 4.54 1.13
CA SER A 66 -6.59 5.50 2.09
C SER A 66 -5.60 6.64 2.39
N ALA A 67 -4.32 6.33 2.56
CA ALA A 67 -3.28 7.33 2.79
C ALA A 67 -3.06 8.23 1.56
N SER A 68 -3.16 7.67 0.36
CA SER A 68 -3.02 8.42 -0.90
C SER A 68 -4.18 9.39 -1.11
N ASP A 69 -5.41 8.96 -0.84
CA ASP A 69 -6.60 9.80 -0.94
C ASP A 69 -6.56 10.94 0.09
N ALA A 70 -6.19 10.63 1.34
CA ALA A 70 -6.04 11.62 2.39
C ALA A 70 -4.99 12.69 2.04
N PHE A 71 -3.81 12.25 1.57
CA PHE A 71 -2.76 13.16 1.11
C PHE A 71 -3.24 14.02 -0.06
N GLY A 72 -3.87 13.42 -1.07
CA GLY A 72 -4.37 14.13 -2.26
C GLY A 72 -5.38 15.22 -1.90
N ALA A 73 -6.38 14.88 -1.09
CA ALA A 73 -7.41 15.82 -0.65
C ALA A 73 -6.82 16.98 0.19
N ALA A 74 -5.92 16.66 1.13
CA ALA A 74 -5.26 17.69 1.93
C ALA A 74 -4.37 18.61 1.09
N TRP A 75 -3.65 18.06 0.11
CA TRP A 75 -2.76 18.83 -0.74
C TRP A 75 -3.53 19.76 -1.68
N GLU A 76 -4.63 19.28 -2.28
CA GLU A 76 -5.50 20.10 -3.12
C GLU A 76 -6.08 21.29 -2.33
N ALA A 77 -6.63 21.02 -1.14
CA ALA A 77 -7.18 22.06 -0.28
C ALA A 77 -6.11 23.10 0.11
N ALA A 78 -4.94 22.65 0.57
CA ALA A 78 -3.85 23.54 0.96
C ALA A 78 -3.31 24.35 -0.23
N GLN A 79 -3.22 23.76 -1.43
CA GLN A 79 -2.81 24.48 -2.65
C GLN A 79 -3.82 25.56 -3.04
N ALA A 80 -5.12 25.28 -2.94
CA ALA A 80 -6.16 26.24 -3.28
C ALA A 80 -6.08 27.50 -2.39
N ASP A 81 -6.00 27.30 -1.07
CA ASP A 81 -5.89 28.40 -0.10
C ASP A 81 -4.57 29.16 -0.25
N TYR A 82 -3.44 28.45 -0.32
CA TYR A 82 -2.13 29.06 -0.53
C TYR A 82 -2.08 29.89 -1.82
N SER A 83 -2.58 29.36 -2.94
CA SER A 83 -2.62 30.07 -4.23
C SER A 83 -3.45 31.36 -4.14
N ARG A 84 -4.60 31.30 -3.45
CA ARG A 84 -5.45 32.46 -3.20
C ARG A 84 -4.71 33.52 -2.39
N TYR A 85 -4.05 33.14 -1.30
CA TYR A 85 -3.35 34.08 -0.43
C TYR A 85 -2.10 34.67 -1.07
N VAL A 86 -1.34 33.90 -1.85
CA VAL A 86 -0.21 34.42 -2.65
C VAL A 86 -0.68 35.48 -3.65
N LYS A 87 -1.81 35.27 -4.33
CA LYS A 87 -2.38 36.27 -5.25
C LYS A 87 -2.75 37.56 -4.52
N VAL A 88 -3.37 37.46 -3.34
CA VAL A 88 -3.68 38.62 -2.50
C VAL A 88 -2.41 39.32 -2.04
N ALA A 89 -1.42 38.57 -1.56
CA ALA A 89 -0.16 39.13 -1.08
C ALA A 89 0.59 39.92 -2.17
N ARG A 90 0.62 39.41 -3.41
CA ARG A 90 1.19 40.12 -4.57
C ARG A 90 0.53 41.46 -4.85
N ILE A 91 -0.76 41.59 -4.56
CA ILE A 91 -1.51 42.84 -4.71
C ILE A 91 -1.27 43.75 -3.51
N ALA A 92 -1.39 43.21 -2.29
CA ALA A 92 -1.28 43.95 -1.04
C ALA A 92 0.11 44.54 -0.80
N LEU A 93 1.16 43.86 -1.27
CA LEU A 93 2.57 44.23 -1.10
C LEU A 93 3.17 44.79 -2.39
N LYS A 94 2.33 45.27 -3.31
CA LYS A 94 2.81 45.86 -4.57
C LYS A 94 3.66 47.10 -4.28
N GLY A 95 4.92 47.05 -4.69
CA GLY A 95 5.91 48.12 -4.43
C GLY A 95 6.78 47.86 -3.20
N GLU A 96 6.37 46.94 -2.32
CA GLU A 96 7.12 46.51 -1.14
C GLU A 96 8.06 45.36 -1.51
N ARG A 97 9.19 45.70 -2.15
CA ARG A 97 10.13 44.69 -2.66
C ARG A 97 10.67 43.78 -1.55
N GLY A 98 10.97 44.34 -0.37
CA GLY A 98 11.47 43.59 0.78
C GLY A 98 10.47 42.55 1.27
N ALA A 99 9.22 42.96 1.50
CA ALA A 99 8.14 42.06 1.93
C ALA A 99 7.82 40.99 0.86
N SER A 100 7.82 41.37 -0.41
CA SER A 100 7.58 40.44 -1.51
C SER A 100 8.65 39.36 -1.61
N ALA A 101 9.93 39.73 -1.46
CA ALA A 101 11.04 38.79 -1.45
C ALA A 101 11.02 37.90 -0.18
N ALA A 102 10.70 38.48 0.98
CA ALA A 102 10.60 37.73 2.23
C ALA A 102 9.53 36.62 2.16
N LEU A 103 8.38 36.90 1.54
CA LEU A 103 7.31 35.93 1.35
C LEU A 103 7.51 35.02 0.12
N ASP A 104 8.66 35.11 -0.55
CA ASP A 104 8.98 34.41 -1.81
C ASP A 104 7.88 34.58 -2.85
N LEU A 105 7.34 35.78 -3.04
CA LEU A 105 6.21 36.02 -3.96
C LEU A 105 6.62 36.06 -5.43
N ASP A 106 7.91 36.20 -5.70
CA ASP A 106 8.47 36.31 -7.03
C ASP A 106 8.41 34.96 -7.77
N GLY A 107 8.12 35.02 -9.07
CA GLY A 107 8.15 33.85 -9.94
C GLY A 107 7.07 32.78 -9.68
N PRO A 108 7.13 31.67 -10.43
CA PRO A 108 6.16 30.59 -10.33
C PRO A 108 6.26 29.84 -9.00
N ARG A 109 5.17 29.17 -8.61
CA ARG A 109 5.21 28.22 -7.48
C ARG A 109 5.89 26.92 -7.93
N LYS A 110 6.68 26.34 -7.04
CA LYS A 110 7.37 25.06 -7.29
C LYS A 110 6.34 23.95 -7.43
N ARG A 111 6.50 23.11 -8.46
CA ARG A 111 5.65 21.95 -8.71
C ARG A 111 5.96 20.75 -7.81
N PRO A 112 7.24 20.40 -7.53
CA PRO A 112 7.54 19.28 -6.64
C PRO A 112 7.07 19.57 -5.21
N LEU A 113 6.55 18.56 -4.52
CA LEU A 113 6.02 18.68 -3.16
C LEU A 113 7.00 19.35 -2.19
N ALA A 114 8.25 18.88 -2.13
CA ALA A 114 9.28 19.45 -1.24
C ALA A 114 9.53 20.93 -1.53
N GLY A 115 9.54 21.31 -2.81
CA GLY A 115 9.67 22.71 -3.22
C GLY A 115 8.46 23.54 -2.80
N TRP A 116 7.26 23.02 -3.03
CA TRP A 116 6.01 23.68 -2.64
C TRP A 116 5.91 23.87 -1.13
N LEU A 117 6.22 22.84 -0.34
CA LEU A 117 6.22 22.88 1.13
C LEU A 117 7.17 23.96 1.65
N ALA A 118 8.39 24.03 1.10
CA ALA A 118 9.36 25.06 1.48
C ALA A 118 8.84 26.48 1.24
N GLN A 119 8.25 26.73 0.07
CA GLN A 119 7.68 28.05 -0.25
C GLN A 119 6.48 28.38 0.63
N ALA A 120 5.56 27.43 0.83
CA ALA A 120 4.35 27.65 1.61
C ALA A 120 4.70 27.92 3.09
N ARG A 121 5.66 27.18 3.67
CA ARG A 121 6.14 27.44 5.03
C ARG A 121 6.77 28.82 5.15
N GLN A 122 7.64 29.20 4.22
CA GLN A 122 8.25 30.52 4.22
C GLN A 122 7.18 31.62 4.16
N PHE A 123 6.22 31.49 3.25
CA PHE A 123 5.11 32.43 3.10
C PHE A 123 4.35 32.62 4.41
N TYR A 124 3.81 31.55 5.00
CA TYR A 124 2.99 31.66 6.21
C TYR A 124 3.80 32.12 7.42
N THR A 125 5.02 31.60 7.60
CA THR A 125 5.89 31.98 8.72
C THR A 125 6.22 33.46 8.68
N ASN A 126 6.61 33.98 7.52
CA ASN A 126 7.01 35.38 7.39
C ASN A 126 5.80 36.32 7.41
N ALA A 127 4.66 35.92 6.84
CA ALA A 127 3.43 36.71 6.91
C ALA A 127 2.87 36.85 8.33
N LEU A 128 3.06 35.84 9.19
CA LEU A 128 2.65 35.86 10.60
C LEU A 128 3.64 36.59 11.50
N ALA A 129 4.92 36.67 11.12
CA ALA A 129 5.96 37.30 11.91
C ALA A 129 6.08 38.82 11.69
N ASP A 130 5.57 39.34 10.56
CA ASP A 130 5.65 40.76 10.20
C ASP A 130 4.27 41.43 10.31
N GLU A 131 4.11 42.31 11.31
CA GLU A 131 2.86 43.03 11.57
C GLU A 131 2.42 43.92 10.39
N SER A 132 3.37 44.48 9.64
CA SER A 132 3.07 45.34 8.48
C SER A 132 2.50 44.52 7.32
N VAL A 133 3.06 43.32 7.09
CA VAL A 133 2.55 42.36 6.12
C VAL A 133 1.18 41.86 6.54
N LEU A 134 1.02 41.48 7.81
CA LEU A 134 -0.26 41.01 8.35
C LEU A 134 -1.36 42.07 8.19
N ALA A 135 -1.06 43.33 8.51
CA ALA A 135 -1.99 44.44 8.34
C ALA A 135 -2.36 44.65 6.85
N ALA A 136 -1.38 44.56 5.95
CA ALA A 136 -1.60 44.69 4.50
C ALA A 136 -2.50 43.56 3.97
N LEU A 137 -2.27 42.31 4.39
CA LEU A 137 -3.09 41.16 4.00
C LEU A 137 -4.51 41.23 4.59
N THR A 138 -4.64 41.70 5.83
CA THR A 138 -5.92 41.85 6.53
C THR A 138 -6.84 42.85 5.84
N ARG A 139 -6.29 43.92 5.25
CA ARG A 139 -7.06 44.88 4.42
C ARG A 139 -7.81 44.22 3.25
N PHE A 140 -7.30 43.09 2.75
CA PHE A 140 -7.92 42.29 1.69
C PHE A 140 -8.63 41.03 2.22
N GLY A 141 -8.87 40.96 3.53
CA GLY A 141 -9.62 39.87 4.16
C GLY A 141 -8.83 38.58 4.41
N VAL A 142 -7.50 38.61 4.29
CA VAL A 142 -6.62 37.51 4.71
C VAL A 142 -6.14 37.82 6.13
N SER A 143 -6.90 37.34 7.12
CA SER A 143 -6.64 37.58 8.54
C SER A 143 -5.57 36.64 9.11
N GLN A 144 -5.11 36.94 10.33
CA GLN A 144 -4.16 36.09 11.05
C GLN A 144 -4.68 34.65 11.20
N GLU A 145 -5.97 34.48 11.50
CA GLU A 145 -6.59 33.18 11.68
C GLU A 145 -6.53 32.34 10.39
N LYS A 146 -6.73 32.99 9.23
CA LYS A 146 -6.61 32.33 7.91
C LYS A 146 -5.18 31.91 7.60
N LEU A 147 -4.19 32.73 7.98
CA LEU A 147 -2.78 32.40 7.80
C LEU A 147 -2.34 31.25 8.71
N VAL A 148 -2.78 31.24 9.98
CA VAL A 148 -2.54 30.13 10.92
C VAL A 148 -3.21 28.83 10.44
N ALA A 149 -4.45 28.91 9.95
CA ALA A 149 -5.14 27.77 9.35
C ALA A 149 -4.37 27.24 8.12
N GLY A 150 -3.91 28.13 7.25
CA GLY A 150 -3.09 27.78 6.09
C GLY A 150 -1.76 27.13 6.46
N GLN A 151 -1.07 27.66 7.48
CA GLN A 151 0.15 27.05 8.01
C GLN A 151 -0.10 25.64 8.55
N THR A 152 -1.22 25.46 9.25
CA THR A 152 -1.64 24.16 9.79
C THR A 152 -1.93 23.16 8.67
N GLN A 153 -2.63 23.58 7.61
CA GLN A 153 -2.85 22.74 6.42
C GLN A 153 -1.53 22.29 5.78
N VAL A 154 -0.54 23.17 5.66
CA VAL A 154 0.80 22.81 5.12
C VAL A 154 1.49 21.75 5.99
N ALA A 155 1.39 21.86 7.32
CA ALA A 155 1.94 20.86 8.24
C ALA A 155 1.21 19.51 8.12
N VAL A 156 -0.12 19.53 7.97
CA VAL A 156 -0.92 18.32 7.73
C VAL A 156 -0.50 17.64 6.42
N VAL A 157 -0.28 18.39 5.34
CA VAL A 157 0.20 17.84 4.06
C VAL A 157 1.56 17.17 4.21
N GLU A 158 2.49 17.77 4.96
CA GLU A 158 3.79 17.14 5.23
C GLU A 158 3.64 15.82 5.98
N GLY A 159 2.81 15.78 7.03
CA GLY A 159 2.55 14.55 7.79
C GLY A 159 1.93 13.46 6.92
N LEU A 160 0.89 13.79 6.14
CA LEU A 160 0.22 12.84 5.27
C LEU A 160 1.11 12.34 4.13
N ALA A 161 2.01 13.17 3.60
CA ALA A 161 2.99 12.74 2.60
C ALA A 161 3.95 11.69 3.17
N ALA A 162 4.37 11.85 4.43
CA ALA A 162 5.21 10.87 5.12
C ALA A 162 4.45 9.55 5.34
N THR A 163 3.19 9.62 5.80
CA THR A 163 2.32 8.45 5.93
C THR A 163 2.14 7.74 4.59
N GLN A 164 1.75 8.44 3.52
CA GLN A 164 1.59 7.85 2.20
C GLN A 164 2.85 7.10 1.75
N LYS A 165 4.03 7.69 1.98
CA LYS A 165 5.30 7.07 1.61
C LYS A 165 5.59 5.81 2.42
N LYS A 166 5.27 5.80 3.71
CA LYS A 166 5.37 4.63 4.60
C LYS A 166 4.48 3.49 4.11
N GLU A 167 3.19 3.76 3.93
CA GLU A 167 2.19 2.76 3.51
C GLU A 167 2.51 2.20 2.10
N THR A 168 3.05 3.03 1.21
CA THR A 168 3.54 2.55 -0.10
C THR A 168 4.68 1.53 0.05
N GLY A 169 5.57 1.73 1.02
CA GLY A 169 6.65 0.80 1.31
C GLY A 169 6.16 -0.51 1.91
N GLU A 170 5.20 -0.44 2.84
CA GLU A 170 4.59 -1.62 3.48
C GLU A 170 3.82 -2.47 2.47
N ALA A 171 3.05 -1.84 1.57
CA ALA A 171 2.38 -2.55 0.47
C ALA A 171 3.35 -3.24 -0.50
N GLN A 172 4.50 -2.62 -0.77
CA GLN A 172 5.57 -3.23 -1.57
C GLN A 172 6.22 -4.42 -0.86
N GLN A 173 6.48 -4.31 0.44
CA GLN A 173 7.04 -5.40 1.23
C GLN A 173 6.05 -6.58 1.31
N ALA A 174 4.78 -6.32 1.58
CA ALA A 174 3.77 -7.36 1.65
C ALA A 174 3.54 -8.07 0.32
N THR A 175 3.78 -7.38 -0.81
CA THR A 175 3.81 -8.02 -2.13
C THR A 175 4.95 -9.02 -2.24
N GLN A 176 6.17 -8.64 -1.84
CA GLN A 176 7.33 -9.53 -1.86
C GLN A 176 7.14 -10.73 -0.93
N ASP A 177 6.64 -10.49 0.29
CA ASP A 177 6.40 -11.53 1.28
C ASP A 177 5.35 -12.53 0.80
N ARG A 178 4.27 -12.04 0.16
CA ARG A 178 3.25 -12.90 -0.44
C ARG A 178 3.83 -13.73 -1.57
N ASP A 179 4.55 -13.11 -2.50
CA ASP A 179 5.09 -13.81 -3.67
C ASP A 179 6.08 -14.91 -3.23
N ALA A 180 6.92 -14.64 -2.22
CA ALA A 180 7.80 -15.64 -1.62
C ALA A 180 7.04 -16.79 -0.95
N ALA A 181 5.94 -16.50 -0.24
CA ALA A 181 5.13 -17.53 0.40
C ALA A 181 4.38 -18.40 -0.63
N LEU A 182 3.90 -17.80 -1.73
CA LEU A 182 3.26 -18.53 -2.83
C LEU A 182 4.26 -19.40 -3.58
N GLU A 183 5.48 -18.90 -3.84
CA GLU A 183 6.55 -19.68 -4.49
C GLU A 183 6.93 -20.91 -3.65
N ALA A 184 7.11 -20.73 -2.33
CA ALA A 184 7.40 -21.84 -1.43
C ALA A 184 6.28 -22.88 -1.39
N LEU A 185 5.01 -22.44 -1.39
CA LEU A 185 3.87 -23.33 -1.47
C LEU A 185 3.82 -24.07 -2.82
N ASP A 186 4.06 -23.37 -3.94
CA ASP A 186 4.01 -23.95 -5.28
C ASP A 186 5.10 -25.00 -5.51
N GLU A 187 6.33 -24.73 -5.07
CA GLU A 187 7.42 -25.69 -5.15
C GLU A 187 7.06 -26.97 -4.38
N TRP A 188 6.61 -26.81 -3.13
CA TRP A 188 6.21 -27.94 -2.28
C TRP A 188 5.03 -28.71 -2.87
N MET A 189 4.00 -28.01 -3.37
CA MET A 189 2.84 -28.60 -4.01
C MET A 189 3.19 -29.30 -5.32
N GLY A 190 4.18 -28.80 -6.06
CA GLY A 190 4.67 -29.42 -7.30
C GLY A 190 5.17 -30.84 -7.06
N ASP A 191 6.08 -31.00 -6.10
CA ASP A 191 6.62 -32.30 -5.70
C ASP A 191 5.53 -33.19 -5.09
N PHE A 192 4.69 -32.63 -4.23
CA PHE A 192 3.61 -33.36 -3.58
C PHE A 192 2.63 -33.94 -4.59
N LEU A 193 2.16 -33.14 -5.55
CA LEU A 193 1.23 -33.61 -6.57
C LEU A 193 1.90 -34.57 -7.56
N ALA A 194 3.21 -34.48 -7.77
CA ALA A 194 3.94 -35.46 -8.57
C ALA A 194 3.97 -36.82 -7.87
N ILE A 195 4.31 -36.85 -6.58
CA ILE A 195 4.31 -38.08 -5.78
C ILE A 195 2.91 -38.64 -5.59
N ALA A 196 1.90 -37.79 -5.35
CA ALA A 196 0.51 -38.24 -5.24
C ALA A 196 0.02 -38.97 -6.49
N ARG A 197 0.40 -38.50 -7.70
CA ARG A 197 0.08 -39.19 -8.96
C ARG A 197 0.68 -40.59 -9.06
N ILE A 198 1.85 -40.81 -8.47
CA ILE A 198 2.52 -42.11 -8.44
C ILE A 198 1.90 -42.99 -7.35
N ALA A 199 1.76 -42.47 -6.13
CA ALA A 199 1.21 -43.19 -4.98
C ALA A 199 -0.22 -43.71 -5.22
N LEU A 200 -1.01 -42.99 -6.04
CA LEU A 200 -2.43 -43.25 -6.24
C LEU A 200 -2.73 -43.73 -7.68
N GLU A 201 -1.72 -44.17 -8.44
CA GLU A 201 -1.86 -44.52 -9.86
C GLU A 201 -2.89 -45.65 -10.11
N GLU A 202 -2.93 -46.63 -9.21
CA GLU A 202 -3.86 -47.77 -9.25
C GLU A 202 -5.31 -47.37 -8.90
N ASN A 203 -5.52 -46.18 -8.32
CA ASN A 203 -6.84 -45.68 -7.92
C ASN A 203 -7.07 -44.24 -8.41
N PRO A 204 -7.30 -44.01 -9.72
CA PRO A 204 -7.42 -42.67 -10.28
C PRO A 204 -8.51 -41.78 -9.65
N GLN A 205 -9.58 -42.36 -9.12
CA GLN A 205 -10.64 -41.62 -8.41
C GLN A 205 -10.14 -40.97 -7.11
N TRP A 206 -9.05 -41.48 -6.53
CA TRP A 206 -8.42 -40.90 -5.34
C TRP A 206 -7.68 -39.60 -5.67
N LEU A 207 -7.15 -39.46 -6.89
CA LEU A 207 -6.58 -38.20 -7.37
C LEU A 207 -7.65 -37.12 -7.55
N GLU A 208 -8.85 -37.50 -7.98
CA GLU A 208 -9.97 -36.56 -8.11
C GLU A 208 -10.42 -36.00 -6.76
N LYS A 209 -10.34 -36.80 -5.68
CA LYS A 209 -10.57 -36.31 -4.31
C LYS A 209 -9.61 -35.16 -3.98
N MET A 210 -8.38 -35.18 -4.48
CA MET A 210 -7.39 -34.10 -4.25
C MET A 210 -7.55 -32.92 -5.22
N GLY A 211 -8.58 -32.92 -6.08
CA GLY A 211 -8.76 -31.91 -7.12
C GLY A 211 -7.77 -32.04 -8.28
N VAL A 212 -7.04 -33.16 -8.37
CA VAL A 212 -6.14 -33.45 -9.49
C VAL A 212 -6.94 -34.21 -10.55
N LEU A 213 -7.07 -33.62 -11.73
CA LEU A 213 -7.67 -34.33 -12.86
C LEU A 213 -6.81 -35.56 -13.20
N ALA A 214 -7.37 -36.75 -13.01
CA ALA A 214 -6.83 -37.98 -13.58
C ALA A 214 -6.90 -37.84 -15.11
N ARG A 215 -5.77 -37.61 -15.78
CA ARG A 215 -5.77 -37.67 -17.24
C ARG A 215 -5.90 -39.14 -17.64
N SER A 216 -7.05 -39.47 -18.23
CA SER A 216 -7.30 -40.74 -18.93
C SER A 216 -6.39 -40.93 -20.13
#